data_AF-A0A8C3T3I1-F1
#
_entry.id   AF-A0A8C3T3I1-F1
#
_cell.length_a   1.000
_cell.length_b   1.000
_cell.length_c   1.000
_cell.angle_alpha   90.00
_cell.angle_beta   90.00
_cell.angle_gamma   90.00
#
_symmetry.space_group_name_H-M   'P 1'
#
loop_
_entity.id
_entity.type
_entity.pdbx_description
1 polymer ?
#
loop_
_entity_poly.entity_id
_entity_poly.type
_entity_poly.pdbx_seq_one_letter_code
_entity_poly.pdbx_strand_id
1 'polypeptide(L)'
;MAALGVPRWRCLWRRAAAPLGLRRPGRALLGSRGYGQDAGSEADKEKSDVTKPCFTDELVQRLLSKMTGLDLQKIFRPIKQELKPPTYKLMTEKQLAEATRKAIKEAKELLKMPPVLSEREPIDDVLAEDRILEGTETVKYVFTDITYSTPHRERFIVVREPSGVLRKATWEERDRMIQVYFPREGRKLVPPPIFKDENLMTVFREDRHEDVLNLCIAQFEPDSANYIRVHHQTYEDIDKHAKYDLLRSTRHFGGMVWYLVNRKKTDGLLINMIQRNL
;
A
#
# COMPACT_ATOMS: atom_id res chain seq x y z
N MET A 1 -34.94 40.26 9.07
CA MET A 1 -35.45 39.94 7.72
C MET A 1 -34.26 39.80 6.79
N ALA A 2 -34.35 38.83 5.87
CA ALA A 2 -33.43 38.48 4.77
C ALA A 2 -32.10 37.81 5.18
N ALA A 3 -31.61 36.78 4.50
CA ALA A 3 -32.21 35.71 3.68
C ALA A 3 -31.16 34.59 3.60
N LEU A 4 -31.62 33.35 3.63
CA LEU A 4 -30.82 32.12 3.53
C LEU A 4 -30.21 31.96 2.13
N GLY A 5 -28.98 31.47 2.05
CA GLY A 5 -28.31 31.12 0.80
C GLY A 5 -27.47 29.86 0.92
N VAL A 6 -28.10 28.70 0.69
CA VAL A 6 -27.45 27.38 0.60
C VAL A 6 -27.04 27.12 -0.86
N PRO A 7 -25.79 26.73 -1.16
CA PRO A 7 -25.47 26.22 -2.50
C PRO A 7 -25.71 24.71 -2.58
N ARG A 8 -26.59 24.36 -3.52
CA ARG A 8 -27.04 23.02 -3.90
C ARG A 8 -26.16 22.49 -5.03
N TRP A 9 -25.34 21.47 -4.78
CA TRP A 9 -24.60 20.78 -5.84
C TRP A 9 -25.36 19.52 -6.28
N ARG A 10 -25.81 19.54 -7.54
CA ARG A 10 -26.45 18.41 -8.23
C ARG A 10 -25.36 17.59 -8.91
N CYS A 11 -25.16 16.34 -8.50
CA CYS A 11 -24.41 15.36 -9.28
C CYS A 11 -25.34 14.67 -10.29
N LEU A 12 -25.10 14.92 -11.57
CA LEU A 12 -25.66 14.18 -12.69
C LEU A 12 -24.71 13.02 -13.02
N TRP A 13 -25.13 11.78 -12.80
CA TRP A 13 -24.43 10.61 -13.31
C TRP A 13 -25.26 10.00 -14.44
N ARG A 14 -24.72 10.11 -15.65
CA ARG A 14 -25.23 9.47 -16.87
C ARG A 14 -24.88 7.99 -16.83
N ARG A 15 -25.87 7.15 -17.15
CA ARG A 15 -25.71 5.74 -17.53
C ARG A 15 -24.94 5.64 -18.84
N ALA A 16 -24.00 4.70 -18.94
CA ALA A 16 -23.42 4.23 -20.20
C ALA A 16 -23.53 2.70 -20.27
N ALA A 17 -23.78 2.23 -21.49
CA ALA A 17 -24.30 0.92 -21.84
C ALA A 17 -23.21 -0.16 -22.02
N ALA A 18 -23.67 -1.41 -22.01
CA ALA A 18 -22.90 -2.63 -22.28
C ALA A 18 -22.47 -2.76 -23.75
N PRO A 19 -21.40 -3.54 -24.04
CA PRO A 19 -21.22 -4.14 -25.35
C PRO A 19 -21.38 -5.66 -25.33
N LEU A 20 -21.99 -6.14 -26.43
CA LEU A 20 -22.22 -7.51 -26.83
C LEU A 20 -20.92 -8.26 -27.14
N GLY A 21 -20.78 -9.48 -26.61
CA GLY A 21 -19.74 -10.44 -26.98
C GLY A 21 -20.27 -11.50 -27.94
N LEU A 22 -19.69 -11.56 -29.13
CA LEU A 22 -20.03 -12.46 -30.23
C LEU A 22 -19.77 -13.94 -29.92
N ARG A 23 -20.74 -14.77 -30.30
CA ARG A 23 -20.58 -16.20 -30.59
C ARG A 23 -19.79 -16.41 -31.88
N ARG A 24 -18.88 -17.40 -31.89
CA ARG A 24 -18.49 -18.11 -33.12
C ARG A 24 -18.42 -19.63 -32.89
N PRO A 25 -18.65 -20.45 -33.94
CA PRO A 25 -19.06 -21.83 -33.83
C PRO A 25 -17.91 -22.83 -33.98
N GLY A 26 -18.20 -24.08 -33.63
CA GLY A 26 -17.27 -25.20 -33.63
C GLY A 26 -16.90 -25.76 -34.99
N ARG A 27 -15.98 -26.72 -34.94
CA ARG A 27 -15.64 -27.62 -36.03
C ARG A 27 -15.36 -28.99 -35.42
N ALA A 28 -16.20 -29.97 -35.78
CA ALA A 28 -15.96 -31.38 -35.57
C ALA A 28 -14.88 -31.88 -36.55
N LEU A 29 -14.25 -33.02 -36.26
CA LEU A 29 -14.19 -34.21 -37.13
C LEU A 29 -13.43 -35.36 -36.43
N LEU A 30 -14.13 -36.49 -36.32
CA LEU A 30 -13.74 -37.91 -36.36
C LEU A 30 -12.46 -38.45 -35.69
N GLY A 31 -12.65 -39.55 -34.94
CA GLY A 31 -12.25 -40.86 -35.47
C GLY A 31 -11.43 -41.81 -34.57
N SER A 32 -12.08 -42.94 -34.24
CA SER A 32 -11.51 -44.29 -34.03
C SER A 32 -11.08 -44.79 -32.65
N ARG A 33 -11.53 -46.04 -32.44
CA ARG A 33 -11.41 -46.96 -31.31
C ARG A 33 -9.98 -47.48 -31.11
N GLY A 34 -9.67 -47.84 -29.86
CA GLY A 34 -8.60 -48.79 -29.51
C GLY A 34 -8.69 -49.17 -28.03
N TYR A 35 -8.86 -50.47 -27.76
CA TYR A 35 -8.89 -51.11 -26.44
C TYR A 35 -7.52 -51.03 -25.72
N GLY A 36 -7.52 -50.98 -24.40
CA GLY A 36 -6.34 -51.25 -23.57
C GLY A 36 -6.60 -50.92 -22.10
N GLN A 37 -6.85 -51.97 -21.30
CA GLN A 37 -6.87 -51.90 -19.84
C GLN A 37 -5.48 -51.56 -19.34
N ASP A 38 -5.36 -50.60 -18.42
CA ASP A 38 -4.30 -50.62 -17.42
C ASP A 38 -4.82 -50.00 -16.12
N ALA A 39 -4.81 -50.84 -15.09
CA ALA A 39 -5.12 -50.49 -13.72
C ALA A 39 -3.96 -49.66 -13.15
N GLY A 40 -4.27 -48.47 -12.64
CA GLY A 40 -3.28 -47.60 -12.03
C GLY A 40 -3.95 -46.50 -11.23
N SER A 41 -4.30 -46.82 -9.98
CA SER A 41 -4.51 -45.89 -8.86
C SER A 41 -5.10 -44.52 -9.23
N GLU A 42 -6.42 -44.42 -9.27
CA GLU A 42 -7.13 -43.17 -9.00
C GLU A 42 -6.92 -42.80 -7.52
N ALA A 43 -5.73 -42.26 -7.23
CA ALA A 43 -5.56 -41.41 -6.08
C ALA A 43 -6.09 -40.04 -6.51
N ASP A 44 -7.29 -39.73 -6.02
CA ASP A 44 -7.91 -38.41 -6.06
C ASP A 44 -6.88 -37.31 -5.82
N LYS A 45 -6.39 -36.71 -6.91
CA LYS A 45 -5.79 -35.38 -6.87
C LYS A 45 -6.93 -34.38 -7.00
N GLU A 46 -7.81 -34.38 -6.00
CA GLU A 46 -8.50 -33.15 -5.61
C GLU A 46 -7.45 -32.19 -5.05
N LYS A 47 -6.69 -31.57 -5.95
CA LYS A 47 -6.12 -30.25 -5.65
C LYS A 47 -7.32 -29.32 -5.54
N SER A 48 -7.89 -29.25 -4.34
CA SER A 48 -8.68 -28.10 -3.95
C SER A 48 -7.85 -26.87 -4.32
N ASP A 49 -8.37 -26.08 -5.24
CA ASP A 49 -7.82 -24.79 -5.63
C ASP A 49 -8.01 -23.84 -4.45
N VAL A 50 -7.27 -24.08 -3.36
CA VAL A 50 -7.28 -23.23 -2.17
C VAL A 50 -6.53 -21.98 -2.57
N THR A 51 -7.26 -21.02 -3.14
CA THR A 51 -6.74 -19.69 -3.43
C THR A 51 -6.13 -19.15 -2.15
N LYS A 52 -4.84 -18.78 -2.19
CA LYS A 52 -4.19 -18.18 -1.02
C LYS A 52 -4.95 -16.91 -0.66
N PRO A 53 -5.36 -16.71 0.60
CA PRO A 53 -6.06 -15.51 1.00
C PRO A 53 -5.19 -14.28 0.69
N CYS A 54 -5.82 -13.22 0.20
CA CYS A 54 -5.16 -11.95 -0.07
C CYS A 54 -5.36 -11.00 1.12
N PHE A 55 -4.43 -10.07 1.30
CA PHE A 55 -4.56 -9.03 2.33
C PHE A 55 -5.85 -8.22 2.18
N THR A 56 -6.31 -8.01 0.95
CA THR A 56 -7.52 -7.21 0.65
C THR A 56 -8.83 -7.94 0.87
N ASP A 57 -8.82 -9.22 1.22
CA ASP A 57 -10.03 -10.02 1.39
C ASP A 57 -10.86 -9.50 2.57
N GLU A 58 -12.19 -9.47 2.42
CA GLU A 58 -13.07 -8.92 3.45
C GLU A 58 -12.95 -9.66 4.78
N LEU A 59 -12.80 -10.98 4.76
CA LEU A 59 -12.65 -11.78 5.97
C LEU A 59 -11.35 -11.46 6.70
N VAL A 60 -10.24 -11.35 5.96
CA VAL A 60 -8.94 -10.96 6.50
C VAL A 60 -9.01 -9.55 7.08
N GLN A 61 -9.56 -8.59 6.34
CA GLN A 61 -9.70 -7.21 6.80
C GLN A 61 -10.59 -7.08 8.05
N ARG A 62 -11.69 -7.85 8.14
CA ARG A 62 -12.55 -7.88 9.34
C ARG A 62 -11.79 -8.43 10.55
N LEU A 63 -11.04 -9.53 10.38
CA LEU A 63 -10.22 -10.12 11.46
C LEU A 63 -9.13 -9.16 11.92
N LEU A 64 -8.37 -8.59 10.99
CA LEU A 64 -7.32 -7.62 11.30
C LEU A 64 -7.88 -6.38 11.99
N SER A 65 -9.03 -5.88 11.55
CA SER A 65 -9.72 -4.75 12.20
C SER A 65 -10.12 -5.08 13.64
N LYS A 66 -10.61 -6.30 13.90
CA LYS A 66 -10.96 -6.76 15.25
C LYS A 66 -9.72 -6.88 16.14
N MET A 67 -8.62 -7.43 15.61
CA MET A 67 -7.37 -7.62 16.36
C MET A 67 -6.67 -6.29 16.68
N THR A 68 -6.74 -5.32 15.76
CA THR A 68 -6.12 -3.99 15.92
C THR A 68 -6.72 -3.22 17.11
N GLY A 69 -8.02 -3.40 17.35
CA GLY A 69 -8.78 -2.65 18.34
C GLY A 69 -8.94 -1.17 17.94
N LEU A 70 -9.75 -0.45 18.71
CA LEU A 70 -10.01 0.97 18.49
C LEU A 70 -9.88 1.70 19.83
N ASP A 71 -8.76 2.38 20.02
CA ASP A 71 -8.53 3.29 21.13
C ASP A 71 -8.52 4.74 20.64
N LEU A 72 -9.56 5.49 21.01
CA LEU A 72 -9.74 6.88 20.60
C LEU A 72 -8.63 7.79 21.15
N GLN A 73 -8.10 7.51 22.35
CA GLN A 73 -7.07 8.34 22.97
C GLN A 73 -5.75 8.23 22.21
N LYS A 74 -5.41 7.01 21.78
CA LYS A 74 -4.19 6.76 21.00
C LYS A 74 -4.31 7.28 19.57
N ILE A 75 -5.47 7.07 18.92
CA ILE A 75 -5.70 7.51 17.54
C ILE A 75 -5.68 9.04 17.43
N PHE A 76 -6.35 9.74 18.35
CA PHE A 76 -6.41 11.20 18.38
C PHE A 76 -5.39 11.82 19.34
N ARG A 77 -4.21 11.21 19.47
CA ARG A 77 -3.14 11.76 20.29
C ARG A 77 -2.77 13.18 19.83
N PRO A 78 -2.45 14.10 20.74
CA PRO A 78 -2.06 15.46 20.37
C PRO A 78 -0.74 15.42 19.58
N ILE A 79 -0.77 15.99 18.37
CA ILE A 79 0.40 16.11 17.49
C ILE A 79 1.05 17.48 17.73
N LYS A 80 2.38 17.53 17.65
CA LYS A 80 3.13 18.80 17.68
C LYS A 80 2.83 19.58 16.40
N GLN A 81 1.90 20.52 16.50
CA GLN A 81 1.50 21.43 15.42
C GLN A 81 1.18 22.82 16.00
N GLU A 82 0.98 23.81 15.14
CA GLU A 82 0.56 25.14 15.57
C GLU A 82 -0.77 25.05 16.34
N LEU A 83 -0.75 25.49 17.60
CA LEU A 83 -1.89 25.37 18.49
C LEU A 83 -2.90 26.49 18.23
N LYS A 84 -4.16 26.11 18.11
CA LYS A 84 -5.30 27.02 18.05
C LYS A 84 -6.06 26.94 19.38
N PRO A 85 -6.67 28.04 19.84
CA PRO A 85 -7.46 28.02 21.06
C PRO A 85 -8.62 27.00 20.93
N PRO A 86 -8.89 26.17 21.95
CA PRO A 86 -9.95 25.18 21.90
C PRO A 86 -11.34 25.84 21.95
N THR A 87 -12.30 25.23 21.26
CA THR A 87 -13.70 25.69 21.27
C THR A 87 -14.54 24.81 22.19
N TYR A 88 -15.10 25.42 23.23
CA TYR A 88 -16.00 24.73 24.17
C TYR A 88 -17.45 24.78 23.68
N LYS A 89 -18.18 23.68 23.85
CA LYS A 89 -19.61 23.56 23.51
C LYS A 89 -20.33 22.80 24.61
N LEU A 90 -21.48 23.30 25.03
CA LEU A 90 -22.37 22.59 25.95
C LEU A 90 -23.20 21.59 25.15
N MET A 91 -23.19 20.32 25.56
CA MET A 91 -23.89 19.24 24.86
C MET A 91 -24.78 18.45 25.83
N THR A 92 -25.92 18.00 25.33
CA THR A 92 -26.76 16.99 26.00
C THR A 92 -26.15 15.60 25.81
N GLU A 93 -26.58 14.62 26.62
CA GLU A 93 -26.10 13.22 26.51
C GLU A 93 -26.30 12.63 25.10
N LYS A 94 -27.44 12.94 24.45
CA LYS A 94 -27.71 12.50 23.09
C LYS A 94 -26.70 13.08 22.09
N GLN A 95 -26.40 14.37 22.21
CA GLN A 95 -25.41 15.05 21.36
C GLN A 95 -24.00 14.53 21.62
N LEU A 96 -23.66 14.22 22.87
CA LEU A 96 -22.38 13.60 23.22
C LEU A 96 -22.25 12.21 22.57
N ALA A 97 -23.29 11.38 22.65
CA ALA A 97 -23.31 10.06 22.02
C ALA A 97 -23.21 10.13 20.48
N GLU A 98 -23.81 11.15 19.86
CA GLU A 98 -23.64 11.39 18.42
C GLU A 98 -22.22 11.85 18.07
N ALA A 99 -21.61 12.71 18.89
CA ALA A 99 -20.24 13.16 18.71
C ALA A 99 -19.24 12.00 18.85
N THR A 100 -19.42 11.12 19.84
CA THR A 100 -18.58 9.91 19.98
C THR A 100 -18.74 8.97 18.80
N ARG A 101 -19.97 8.77 18.29
CA ARG A 101 -20.20 7.98 17.07
C ARG A 101 -19.50 8.57 15.84
N LYS A 102 -19.46 9.90 15.70
CA LYS A 102 -18.72 10.58 14.63
C LYS A 102 -17.21 10.37 14.78
N ALA A 103 -16.68 10.58 15.98
CA ALA A 103 -15.27 10.31 16.27
C ALA A 103 -14.86 8.85 15.98
N ILE A 104 -15.74 7.88 16.29
CA ILE A 104 -15.50 6.46 15.96
C ILE A 104 -15.48 6.22 14.45
N LYS A 105 -16.33 6.89 13.67
CA LYS A 105 -16.33 6.78 12.19
C LYS A 105 -15.04 7.36 11.61
N GLU A 106 -14.64 8.55 12.04
CA GLU A 106 -13.40 9.20 11.64
C GLU A 106 -12.18 8.34 12.03
N ALA A 107 -12.17 7.78 13.24
CA ALA A 107 -11.13 6.87 13.70
C ALA A 107 -11.01 5.62 12.80
N LYS A 108 -12.13 5.05 12.34
CA LYS A 108 -12.12 3.91 11.41
C LYS A 108 -11.55 4.28 10.04
N GLU A 109 -11.80 5.50 9.56
CA GLU A 109 -11.22 5.98 8.30
C GLU A 109 -9.70 6.19 8.44
N LEU A 110 -9.23 6.76 9.55
CA LEU A 110 -7.81 6.92 9.85
C LEU A 110 -7.08 5.59 10.03
N LEU A 111 -7.76 4.58 10.58
CA LEU A 111 -7.22 3.23 10.81
C LEU A 111 -7.21 2.36 9.53
N LYS A 112 -7.63 2.90 8.38
CA LYS A 112 -7.59 2.16 7.11
C LYS A 112 -6.15 1.73 6.81
N MET A 113 -5.95 0.42 6.75
CA MET A 113 -4.63 -0.17 6.59
C MET A 113 -4.11 0.04 5.15
N PRO A 114 -2.82 0.35 4.97
CA PRO A 114 -2.22 0.43 3.65
C PRO A 114 -2.22 -0.96 2.99
N PRO A 115 -2.42 -1.05 1.66
CA PRO A 115 -2.33 -2.33 0.96
C PRO A 115 -0.90 -2.87 1.03
N VAL A 116 -0.77 -4.18 1.26
CA VAL A 116 0.51 -4.89 1.22
C VAL A 116 0.71 -5.44 -0.18
N LEU A 117 1.72 -4.94 -0.89
CA LEU A 117 2.09 -5.38 -2.24
C LEU A 117 3.42 -6.14 -2.20
N SER A 118 3.64 -6.98 -3.20
CA SER A 118 4.96 -7.57 -3.45
C SER A 118 5.92 -6.54 -4.03
N GLU A 119 7.21 -6.84 -3.96
CA GLU A 119 8.24 -6.03 -4.60
C GLU A 119 8.02 -6.00 -6.11
N ARG A 120 8.14 -4.80 -6.70
CA ARG A 120 8.04 -4.60 -8.15
C ARG A 120 9.29 -5.08 -8.87
N GLU A 121 9.10 -5.62 -10.07
CA GLU A 121 10.20 -6.03 -10.96
C GLU A 121 10.91 -4.80 -11.55
N PRO A 122 12.25 -4.85 -11.73
CA PRO A 122 13.00 -3.79 -12.39
C PRO A 122 12.55 -3.62 -13.84
N ILE A 123 12.57 -2.37 -14.34
CA ILE A 123 12.21 -2.05 -15.72
C ILE A 123 13.50 -1.93 -16.53
N ASP A 124 13.75 -2.90 -17.40
CA ASP A 124 14.86 -2.91 -18.34
C ASP A 124 14.33 -2.98 -19.78
N ASP A 125 13.73 -1.87 -20.22
CA ASP A 125 13.11 -1.77 -21.55
C ASP A 125 13.79 -0.67 -22.38
N VAL A 126 14.38 -1.07 -23.51
CA VAL A 126 15.09 -0.21 -24.45
C VAL A 126 14.19 0.08 -25.64
N LEU A 127 13.94 1.37 -25.89
CA LEU A 127 13.04 1.82 -26.95
C LEU A 127 13.76 2.01 -28.29
N ALA A 128 14.98 2.56 -28.26
CA ALA A 128 15.77 2.84 -29.45
C ALA A 128 17.27 2.92 -29.12
N GLU A 129 18.13 2.63 -30.09
CA GLU A 129 19.59 2.72 -29.98
C GLU A 129 20.16 3.47 -31.19
N ASP A 130 20.68 4.68 -30.97
CA ASP A 130 21.33 5.45 -32.04
C ASP A 130 22.82 5.64 -31.73
N ARG A 131 23.64 4.72 -32.25
CA ARG A 131 25.11 4.73 -32.06
C ARG A 131 25.80 5.99 -32.60
N ILE A 132 25.15 6.72 -33.51
CA ILE A 132 25.68 7.98 -34.07
C ILE A 132 25.83 9.05 -32.98
N LEU A 133 24.99 8.99 -31.94
CA LEU A 133 24.98 9.96 -30.85
C LEU A 133 25.92 9.55 -29.69
N GLU A 134 26.57 8.40 -29.80
CA GLU A 134 27.56 7.94 -28.84
C GLU A 134 28.75 8.92 -28.77
N GLY A 135 29.09 9.37 -27.56
CA GLY A 135 30.21 10.28 -27.33
C GLY A 135 29.96 11.75 -27.70
N THR A 136 28.75 12.11 -28.15
CA THR A 136 28.37 13.51 -28.37
C THR A 136 28.08 14.22 -27.05
N GLU A 137 27.47 13.50 -26.10
CA GLU A 137 27.03 14.03 -24.82
C GLU A 137 27.73 13.30 -23.66
N THR A 138 27.96 14.01 -22.56
CA THR A 138 28.61 13.45 -21.36
C THR A 138 27.62 13.07 -20.26
N VAL A 139 26.41 13.64 -20.30
CA VAL A 139 25.36 13.49 -19.27
C VAL A 139 24.15 12.75 -19.83
N LYS A 140 23.32 12.21 -18.93
CA LYS A 140 22.06 11.57 -19.28
C LYS A 140 20.95 12.61 -19.32
N TYR A 141 20.08 12.55 -20.32
CA TYR A 141 18.88 13.39 -20.38
C TYR A 141 17.66 12.58 -19.95
N VAL A 142 16.83 13.17 -19.10
CA VAL A 142 15.60 12.52 -18.60
C VAL A 142 14.40 13.31 -19.11
N PHE A 143 13.60 12.68 -19.97
CA PHE A 143 12.39 13.26 -20.51
C PHE A 143 11.19 12.69 -19.76
N THR A 144 10.35 13.58 -19.22
CA THR A 144 9.18 13.21 -18.42
C THR A 144 7.94 13.82 -19.06
N ASP A 145 6.94 13.00 -19.36
CA ASP A 145 5.62 13.50 -19.74
C ASP A 145 4.94 14.13 -18.51
N ILE A 146 4.50 15.38 -18.63
CA ILE A 146 3.86 16.17 -17.55
C ILE A 146 2.34 16.28 -17.70
N THR A 147 1.72 15.48 -18.57
CA THR A 147 0.26 15.50 -18.79
C THR A 147 -0.51 15.21 -17.50
N TYR A 148 -1.44 16.10 -17.10
CA TYR A 148 -2.13 16.01 -15.80
C TYR A 148 -3.14 14.85 -15.72
N SER A 149 -3.82 14.50 -16.82
CA SER A 149 -4.84 13.44 -16.84
C SER A 149 -4.28 12.02 -16.70
N THR A 150 -2.97 11.84 -16.92
CA THR A 150 -2.33 10.52 -16.94
C THR A 150 -1.94 10.09 -15.52
N PRO A 151 -2.31 8.88 -15.06
CA PRO A 151 -1.91 8.40 -13.75
C PRO A 151 -0.39 8.15 -13.66
N HIS A 152 0.16 8.29 -12.47
CA HIS A 152 1.61 8.19 -12.24
C HIS A 152 2.21 6.84 -12.60
N ARG A 153 1.43 5.75 -12.63
CA ARG A 153 1.89 4.41 -13.04
C ARG A 153 2.00 4.23 -14.57
N GLU A 154 1.21 4.96 -15.35
CA GLU A 154 1.17 4.83 -16.82
C GLU A 154 1.99 5.92 -17.52
N ARG A 155 2.43 6.94 -16.77
CA ARG A 155 3.23 8.07 -17.27
C ARG A 155 4.51 7.60 -17.96
N PHE A 156 4.84 8.20 -19.10
CA PHE A 156 6.07 7.93 -19.84
C PHE A 156 7.23 8.75 -19.27
N ILE A 157 8.29 8.05 -18.86
CA ILE A 157 9.56 8.65 -18.44
C ILE A 157 10.67 7.87 -19.12
N VAL A 158 11.44 8.57 -19.95
CA VAL A 158 12.50 7.98 -20.75
C VAL A 158 13.83 8.66 -20.46
N VAL A 159 14.90 7.88 -20.52
CA VAL A 159 16.26 8.33 -20.25
C VAL A 159 17.08 8.09 -21.51
N ARG A 160 17.71 9.17 -21.99
CA ARG A 160 18.70 9.12 -23.05
C ARG A 160 20.08 9.06 -22.41
N GLU A 161 20.78 7.97 -22.67
CA GLU A 161 22.14 7.76 -22.19
C GLU A 161 23.18 8.31 -23.17
N PRO A 162 24.39 8.65 -22.69
CA PRO A 162 25.48 9.14 -23.56
C PRO A 162 25.97 8.08 -24.56
N SER A 163 25.61 6.81 -24.36
CA SER A 163 25.81 5.71 -25.32
C SER A 163 24.91 5.80 -26.56
N GLY A 164 23.96 6.74 -26.59
CA GLY A 164 22.94 6.84 -27.64
C GLY A 164 21.73 5.92 -27.44
N VAL A 165 21.64 5.22 -26.30
CA VAL A 165 20.50 4.36 -25.96
C VAL A 165 19.36 5.19 -25.35
N LEU A 166 18.15 5.03 -25.88
CA LEU A 166 16.91 5.53 -25.29
C LEU A 166 16.18 4.39 -24.58
N ARG A 167 16.17 4.43 -23.25
CA ARG A 167 15.51 3.43 -22.41
C ARG A 167 14.41 4.04 -21.55
N LYS A 168 13.55 3.19 -20.99
CA LYS A 168 12.65 3.61 -19.90
C LYS A 168 13.46 3.93 -18.63
N ALA A 169 12.96 4.89 -17.87
CA ALA A 169 13.55 5.21 -16.58
C ALA A 169 13.40 4.05 -15.59
N THR A 170 14.43 3.84 -14.77
CA THR A 170 14.33 2.93 -13.63
C THR A 170 13.27 3.42 -12.65
N TRP A 171 12.79 2.53 -11.79
CA TRP A 171 11.79 2.88 -10.77
C TRP A 171 12.23 4.02 -9.85
N GLU A 172 13.51 4.06 -9.47
CA GLU A 172 14.06 5.13 -8.61
C GLU A 172 14.14 6.48 -9.35
N GLU A 173 14.59 6.47 -10.60
CA GLU A 173 14.60 7.66 -11.46
C GLU A 173 13.16 8.17 -11.66
N ARG A 174 12.21 7.26 -11.91
CA ARG A 174 10.80 7.56 -12.08
C ARG A 174 10.20 8.22 -10.83
N ASP A 175 10.38 7.59 -9.68
CA ASP A 175 9.90 8.10 -8.40
C ASP A 175 10.43 9.51 -8.09
N ARG A 176 11.72 9.72 -8.37
CA ARG A 176 12.39 11.01 -8.19
C ARG A 176 11.82 12.06 -9.14
N MET A 177 11.69 11.75 -10.43
CA MET A 177 11.16 12.69 -11.42
C MET A 177 9.70 13.06 -11.16
N ILE A 178 8.87 12.08 -10.77
CA ILE A 178 7.49 12.34 -10.37
C ILE A 178 7.46 13.34 -9.22
N GLN A 179 8.31 13.19 -8.21
CA GLN A 179 8.35 14.13 -7.09
C GLN A 179 8.85 15.53 -7.49
N VAL A 180 9.71 15.65 -8.51
CA VAL A 180 10.16 16.96 -9.03
C VAL A 180 9.01 17.72 -9.68
N TYR A 181 8.27 17.06 -10.58
CA TYR A 181 7.20 17.70 -11.34
C TYR A 181 5.86 17.75 -10.60
N PHE A 182 5.59 16.76 -9.75
CA PHE A 182 4.37 16.60 -8.96
C PHE A 182 4.74 16.44 -7.47
N PRO A 183 5.08 17.54 -6.78
CA PRO A 183 5.54 17.48 -5.39
C PRO A 183 4.42 17.00 -4.47
N ARG A 184 4.64 15.86 -3.82
CA ARG A 184 3.77 15.33 -2.76
C ARG A 184 4.31 15.71 -1.38
N GLU A 185 3.42 16.14 -0.50
CA GLU A 185 3.77 16.44 0.89
C GLU A 185 4.33 15.21 1.62
N GLY A 186 5.39 15.43 2.41
CA GLY A 186 6.05 14.38 3.18
C GLY A 186 7.07 13.54 2.40
N ARG A 187 7.12 13.64 1.06
CA ARG A 187 8.11 12.95 0.22
C ARG A 187 9.28 13.87 -0.11
N LYS A 188 10.50 13.42 0.14
CA LYS A 188 11.74 14.12 -0.25
C LYS A 188 12.34 13.49 -1.51
N LEU A 189 13.05 14.29 -2.31
CA LEU A 189 13.75 13.82 -3.52
C LEU A 189 14.84 12.81 -3.19
N VAL A 190 15.64 13.12 -2.16
CA VAL A 190 16.63 12.21 -1.61
C VAL A 190 16.03 11.58 -0.35
N PRO A 191 16.02 10.24 -0.24
CA PRO A 191 15.54 9.57 0.96
C PRO A 191 16.24 10.10 2.22
N PRO A 192 15.49 10.41 3.28
CA PRO A 192 16.07 10.82 4.56
C PRO A 192 17.08 9.78 5.09
N PRO A 193 18.18 10.22 5.74
CA PRO A 193 19.20 9.30 6.26
C PRO A 193 18.68 8.41 7.40
N ILE A 194 17.50 8.68 7.96
CA ILE A 194 16.84 7.87 8.99
C ILE A 194 16.60 6.41 8.52
N PHE A 195 16.49 6.18 7.21
CA PHE A 195 16.26 4.84 6.64
C PHE A 195 17.54 4.01 6.45
N LYS A 196 18.70 4.55 6.84
CA LYS A 196 19.94 3.77 6.95
C LYS A 196 19.87 2.88 8.19
N ASP A 197 20.43 1.69 8.11
CA ASP A 197 20.30 0.67 9.16
C ASP A 197 20.81 1.14 10.52
N GLU A 198 21.93 1.87 10.56
CA GLU A 198 22.49 2.45 11.79
C GLU A 198 21.51 3.39 12.51
N ASN A 199 20.83 4.24 11.73
CA ASN A 199 19.88 5.21 12.27
C ASN A 199 18.57 4.53 12.66
N LEU A 200 18.12 3.53 11.90
CA LEU A 200 16.94 2.74 12.24
C LEU A 200 17.09 2.07 13.61
N MET A 201 18.25 1.46 13.89
CA MET A 201 18.52 0.83 15.19
C MET A 201 18.44 1.85 16.34
N THR A 202 18.86 3.09 16.10
CA THR A 202 18.75 4.16 17.11
C THR A 202 17.29 4.50 17.39
N VAL A 203 16.46 4.60 16.34
CA VAL A 203 15.03 4.91 16.49
C VAL A 203 14.25 3.76 17.15
N PHE A 204 14.65 2.51 16.88
CA PHE A 204 14.06 1.33 17.53
C PHE A 204 14.34 1.29 19.03
N ARG A 205 15.51 1.76 19.48
CA ARG A 205 15.81 1.91 20.92
C ARG A 205 14.91 2.95 21.60
N GLU A 206 14.43 3.94 20.87
CA GLU A 206 13.52 4.98 21.36
C GLU A 206 12.04 4.55 21.35
N ASP A 207 11.71 3.33 20.91
CA ASP A 207 10.33 2.83 20.79
C ASP A 207 9.43 3.64 19.83
N ARG A 208 10.06 4.27 18.83
CA ARG A 208 9.39 5.13 17.84
C ARG A 208 9.12 4.40 16.52
N HIS A 209 8.73 3.13 16.59
CA HIS A 209 8.45 2.30 15.41
C HIS A 209 7.31 2.87 14.56
N GLU A 210 6.26 3.41 15.20
CA GLU A 210 5.12 4.02 14.49
C GLU A 210 5.54 5.21 13.62
N ASP A 211 6.46 6.04 14.12
CA ASP A 211 6.95 7.22 13.41
C ASP A 211 7.74 6.81 12.16
N VAL A 212 8.58 5.77 12.27
CA VAL A 212 9.33 5.21 11.13
C VAL A 212 8.39 4.71 10.06
N LEU A 213 7.36 3.95 10.43
CA LEU A 213 6.38 3.43 9.48
C LEU A 213 5.54 4.55 8.85
N ASN A 214 5.20 5.60 9.61
CA ASN A 214 4.52 6.77 9.07
C ASN A 214 5.38 7.55 8.07
N LEU A 215 6.67 7.73 8.36
CA LEU A 215 7.63 8.32 7.43
C LEU A 215 7.82 7.46 6.18
N CYS A 216 7.83 6.13 6.33
CA CYS A 216 7.99 5.19 5.23
C CYS A 216 6.83 5.28 4.22
N ILE A 217 5.58 5.32 4.70
CA ILE A 217 4.38 5.51 3.85
C ILE A 217 4.39 6.84 3.10
N ALA A 218 4.95 7.90 3.70
CA ALA A 218 5.05 9.21 3.06
C ALA A 218 6.17 9.25 2.00
N GLN A 219 7.31 8.61 2.28
CA GLN A 219 8.51 8.69 1.46
C GLN A 219 8.52 7.73 0.26
N PHE A 220 8.09 6.48 0.46
CA PHE A 220 8.21 5.41 -0.52
C PHE A 220 6.85 4.91 -1.01
N GLU A 221 6.84 4.29 -2.19
CA GLU A 221 5.68 3.57 -2.71
C GLU A 221 5.59 2.17 -2.07
N PRO A 222 4.37 1.62 -1.87
CA PRO A 222 4.17 0.36 -1.15
C PRO A 222 4.80 -0.88 -1.82
N ASP A 223 5.11 -0.81 -3.11
CA ASP A 223 5.76 -1.86 -3.92
C ASP A 223 7.27 -1.65 -4.05
N SER A 224 7.83 -0.58 -3.46
CA SER A 224 9.26 -0.31 -3.48
C SER A 224 10.05 -1.26 -2.57
N ALA A 225 11.22 -1.71 -3.02
CA ALA A 225 12.15 -2.51 -2.23
C ALA A 225 12.48 -1.88 -0.87
N ASN A 226 12.73 -0.56 -0.84
CA ASN A 226 13.04 0.17 0.38
C ASN A 226 11.87 0.22 1.36
N TYR A 227 10.64 0.34 0.84
CA TYR A 227 9.43 0.30 1.67
C TYR A 227 9.31 -1.05 2.37
N ILE A 228 9.38 -2.13 1.59
CA ILE A 228 9.25 -3.50 2.09
C ILE A 228 10.37 -3.82 3.10
N ARG A 229 11.61 -3.45 2.79
CA ARG A 229 12.78 -3.63 3.66
C ARG A 229 12.58 -2.98 5.03
N VAL A 230 12.21 -1.70 5.07
CA VAL A 230 12.03 -0.95 6.32
C VAL A 230 10.86 -1.51 7.14
N HIS A 231 9.74 -1.85 6.49
CA HIS A 231 8.61 -2.48 7.17
C HIS A 231 8.99 -3.82 7.80
N HIS A 232 9.67 -4.70 7.04
CA HIS A 232 10.11 -6.00 7.53
C HIS A 232 11.09 -5.88 8.70
N GLN A 233 12.10 -5.00 8.60
CA GLN A 233 13.06 -4.75 9.68
C GLN A 233 12.34 -4.26 10.95
N THR A 234 11.37 -3.36 10.80
CA THR A 234 10.60 -2.83 11.93
C THR A 234 9.76 -3.94 12.58
N TYR A 235 9.12 -4.80 11.80
CA TYR A 235 8.34 -5.91 12.34
C TYR A 235 9.21 -6.97 13.04
N GLU A 236 10.39 -7.27 12.49
CA GLU A 236 11.34 -8.17 13.13
C GLU A 236 11.87 -7.63 14.46
N ASP A 237 12.10 -6.32 14.57
CA ASP A 237 12.52 -5.70 15.83
C ASP A 237 11.42 -5.73 16.90
N ILE A 238 10.16 -5.46 16.50
CA ILE A 238 9.00 -5.55 17.38
C ILE A 238 8.81 -6.97 17.90
N ASP A 239 8.97 -7.97 17.02
CA ASP A 239 8.85 -9.39 17.37
C ASP A 239 9.94 -9.82 18.36
N LYS A 240 11.19 -9.39 18.15
CA LYS A 240 12.33 -9.67 19.06
C LYS A 240 12.11 -9.15 20.47
N HIS A 241 11.52 -7.96 20.60
CA HIS A 241 11.30 -7.32 21.90
C HIS A 241 9.88 -7.48 22.45
N ALA A 242 9.02 -8.24 21.75
CA ALA A 242 7.60 -8.42 22.06
C ALA A 242 6.80 -7.11 22.26
N LYS A 243 7.17 -6.03 21.53
CA LYS A 243 6.58 -4.68 21.68
C LYS A 243 5.37 -4.43 20.76
N TYR A 244 4.47 -5.41 20.65
CA TYR A 244 3.32 -5.33 19.72
C TYR A 244 2.32 -4.21 20.07
N ASP A 245 2.32 -3.75 21.32
CA ASP A 245 1.42 -2.71 21.80
C ASP A 245 1.67 -1.34 21.15
N LEU A 246 2.91 -1.08 20.72
CA LEU A 246 3.28 0.15 20.04
C LEU A 246 2.44 0.35 18.78
N LEU A 247 2.23 -0.73 18.00
CA LEU A 247 1.44 -0.69 16.77
C LEU A 247 -0.05 -0.97 16.99
N ARG A 248 -0.50 -1.34 18.19
CA ARG A 248 -1.93 -1.54 18.48
C ARG A 248 -2.72 -0.25 18.29
N SER A 249 -3.94 -0.34 17.76
CA SER A 249 -4.75 0.83 17.37
C SER A 249 -4.07 1.79 16.39
N THR A 250 -3.14 1.27 15.57
CA THR A 250 -2.55 2.00 14.43
C THR A 250 -2.88 1.27 13.12
N ARG A 251 -2.86 2.00 12.00
CA ARG A 251 -3.08 1.44 10.66
C ARG A 251 -2.02 0.41 10.23
N HIS A 252 -0.90 0.34 10.95
CA HIS A 252 0.22 -0.54 10.62
C HIS A 252 0.09 -1.93 11.23
N PHE A 253 -0.82 -2.11 12.20
CA PHE A 253 -0.98 -3.38 12.91
C PHE A 253 -1.27 -4.54 11.96
N GLY A 254 -2.17 -4.35 10.99
CA GLY A 254 -2.51 -5.42 10.06
C GLY A 254 -1.35 -5.84 9.16
N GLY A 255 -0.51 -4.89 8.72
CA GLY A 255 0.69 -5.20 7.93
C GLY A 255 1.67 -6.08 8.72
N MET A 256 1.85 -5.79 10.01
CA MET A 256 2.67 -6.61 10.92
C MET A 256 2.10 -8.01 11.09
N VAL A 257 0.80 -8.14 11.42
CA VAL A 257 0.17 -9.46 11.59
C VAL A 257 0.24 -10.28 10.32
N TRP A 258 -0.02 -9.67 9.16
CA TRP A 258 0.08 -10.33 7.86
C TRP A 258 1.49 -10.86 7.59
N TYR A 259 2.52 -10.06 7.89
CA TYR A 259 3.91 -10.47 7.76
C TYR A 259 4.25 -11.66 8.69
N LEU A 260 3.85 -11.60 9.95
CA LEU A 260 4.11 -12.65 10.95
C LEU A 260 3.43 -13.98 10.60
N VAL A 261 2.17 -13.92 10.13
CA VAL A 261 1.43 -15.11 9.67
C VAL A 261 2.12 -15.74 8.46
N ASN A 262 2.51 -14.94 7.47
CA ASN A 262 3.18 -15.45 6.27
C ASN A 262 4.55 -16.06 6.57
N ARG A 263 5.26 -15.56 7.58
CA ARG A 263 6.55 -16.12 8.06
C ARG A 263 6.40 -17.21 9.12
N LYS A 264 5.17 -17.58 9.51
CA LYS A 264 4.88 -18.55 10.58
C LYS A 264 5.51 -18.19 11.93
N LYS A 265 5.62 -16.89 12.23
CA LYS A 265 6.16 -16.34 13.49
C LYS A 265 5.03 -15.72 14.31
N THR A 266 4.07 -16.53 14.73
CA THR A 266 2.87 -16.03 15.44
C THR A 266 2.97 -16.15 16.96
N ASP A 267 3.95 -16.87 17.48
CA ASP A 267 4.03 -17.27 18.88
C ASP A 267 4.09 -16.08 19.83
N GLY A 268 4.96 -15.10 19.55
CA GLY A 268 5.10 -13.91 20.39
C GLY A 268 3.82 -13.05 20.40
N LEU A 269 3.15 -12.93 19.25
CA LEU A 269 1.88 -12.20 19.14
C LEU A 269 0.77 -12.90 19.93
N LEU A 270 0.68 -14.23 19.84
CA LEU A 270 -0.33 -15.01 20.56
C LEU A 270 -0.12 -14.95 22.07
N ILE A 271 1.13 -15.07 22.55
CA ILE A 271 1.46 -14.90 23.96
C ILE A 271 1.02 -13.52 24.45
N ASN A 272 1.29 -12.46 23.67
CA ASN A 272 0.88 -11.10 24.01
C ASN A 272 -0.65 -10.94 24.11
N MET A 273 -1.40 -11.60 23.23
CA MET A 273 -2.88 -11.59 23.28
C MET A 273 -3.42 -12.33 24.50
N ILE A 274 -2.86 -13.51 24.82
CA ILE A 274 -3.26 -14.30 26.00
C ILE A 274 -2.98 -13.52 27.29
N GLN A 275 -1.79 -12.92 27.42
CA GLN A 275 -1.43 -12.12 28.60
C GLN A 275 -2.36 -10.92 28.84
N ARG A 276 -3.01 -10.43 27.79
CA ARG A 276 -3.92 -9.27 27.84
C ARG A 276 -5.40 -9.65 27.92
N ASN A 277 -5.72 -10.94 27.98
CA ASN A 277 -7.09 -11.46 28.00
C ASN A 277 -7.95 -10.94 26.83
N LEU A 278 -7.37 -10.95 25.62
CA LEU A 278 -8.01 -10.50 24.37
C LEU A 278 -8.63 -11.65 23.57
#